data_AF-A0A533WXG7-F1
#
_entry.id   AF-A0A533WXG7-F1
#
_cell.length_a   1.000
_cell.length_b   1.000
_cell.length_c   1.000
_cell.angle_alpha   90.00
_cell.angle_beta   90.00
_cell.angle_gamma   90.00
#
_symmetry.space_group_name_H-M   'P 1'
#
loop_
_entity.id
_entity.type
_entity.pdbx_description
1 polymer ?
#
loop_
_entity_poly.entity_id
_entity_poly.type
_entity_poly.pdbx_seq_one_letter_code
_entity_poly.pdbx_strand_id
1 'polypeptide(L)'
;MAEKFPVVATGGTFDEIHTGHIALVSKAFQVGKKVIIGVSSDEFAKKRGKRLNHKFDERVENLKKMIKKEFRNANYEIAKLDGDFGPAVTTDEVGALVASSETRIKGRLLNRMRAKKGLKPVEVIAVEMVRAEDGSPMSSTRIRVGEIDGGGRLLKRR
;
A
#
# COMPACT_ATOMS: atom_id res chain seq x y z
N MET A 1 8.38 12.08 -21.34
CA MET A 1 7.81 11.18 -20.31
C MET A 1 8.91 10.90 -19.30
N ALA A 2 8.68 11.06 -18.00
CA ALA A 2 9.68 10.68 -17.01
C ALA A 2 9.97 9.18 -17.10
N GLU A 3 11.23 8.79 -17.00
CA GLU A 3 11.61 7.38 -17.07
C GLU A 3 11.07 6.62 -15.85
N LYS A 4 10.47 5.44 -16.09
CA LYS A 4 9.96 4.60 -14.99
C LYS A 4 11.11 3.96 -14.22
N PHE A 5 10.97 3.89 -12.90
CA PHE A 5 11.87 3.12 -12.04
C PHE A 5 11.82 1.63 -12.42
N PRO A 6 12.96 0.91 -12.41
CA PRO A 6 13.00 -0.53 -12.66
C PRO A 6 12.08 -1.31 -11.72
N VAL A 7 12.23 -1.07 -10.41
CA VAL A 7 11.39 -1.68 -9.37
C VAL A 7 10.88 -0.60 -8.41
N VAL A 8 9.59 -0.65 -8.13
CA VAL A 8 8.91 0.21 -7.15
C VAL A 8 8.34 -0.66 -6.04
N ALA A 9 8.54 -0.25 -4.79
CA ALA A 9 7.88 -0.85 -3.64
C ALA A 9 6.67 -0.01 -3.22
N THR A 10 5.60 -0.68 -2.82
CA THR A 10 4.48 -0.09 -2.07
C THR A 10 4.01 -1.09 -1.02
N GLY A 11 3.16 -0.69 -0.08
CA GLY A 11 2.62 -1.63 0.88
C GLY A 11 1.49 -1.09 1.74
N GLY A 12 0.81 -2.01 2.41
CA GLY A 12 -0.36 -1.73 3.22
C GLY A 12 -0.92 -3.00 3.85
N THR A 13 -2.01 -2.83 4.61
CA THR A 13 -2.73 -3.97 5.19
C THR A 13 -3.76 -4.53 4.22
N PHE A 14 -4.41 -3.69 3.40
CA PHE A 14 -5.39 -4.13 2.40
C PHE A 14 -6.51 -5.02 2.98
N ASP A 15 -7.01 -4.68 4.17
CA ASP A 15 -8.06 -5.45 4.87
C ASP A 15 -9.41 -5.32 4.16
N GLU A 16 -9.90 -4.09 4.02
CA GLU A 16 -11.04 -3.77 3.16
C GLU A 16 -10.53 -2.92 1.99
N ILE A 17 -10.63 -3.46 0.76
CA ILE A 17 -10.19 -2.76 -0.44
C ILE A 17 -11.08 -1.54 -0.69
N HIS A 18 -10.47 -0.40 -1.00
CA HIS A 18 -11.16 0.87 -1.22
C HIS A 18 -10.37 1.78 -2.17
N THR A 19 -10.97 2.88 -2.60
CA THR A 19 -10.37 3.84 -3.56
C THR A 19 -8.98 4.32 -3.16
N GLY A 20 -8.72 4.54 -1.86
CA GLY A 20 -7.37 4.85 -1.36
C GLY A 20 -6.31 3.78 -1.69
N HIS A 21 -6.64 2.48 -1.60
CA HIS A 21 -5.73 1.40 -2.00
C HIS A 21 -5.49 1.40 -3.51
N ILE A 22 -6.56 1.64 -4.30
CA ILE A 22 -6.48 1.72 -5.76
C ILE A 22 -5.57 2.87 -6.16
N ALA A 23 -5.71 4.06 -5.55
CA ALA A 23 -4.85 5.21 -5.83
C ALA A 23 -3.36 4.92 -5.53
N LEU A 24 -3.09 4.28 -4.38
CA LEU A 24 -1.74 3.91 -3.98
C LEU A 24 -1.08 2.94 -4.98
N VAL A 25 -1.79 1.87 -5.34
CA VAL A 25 -1.30 0.84 -6.27
C VAL A 25 -1.21 1.39 -7.70
N SER A 26 -2.18 2.21 -8.13
CA SER A 26 -2.17 2.90 -9.42
C SER A 26 -0.93 3.76 -9.57
N LYS A 27 -0.58 4.56 -8.54
CA LYS A 27 0.63 5.38 -8.60
C LYS A 27 1.88 4.51 -8.75
N ALA A 28 1.96 3.39 -8.03
CA ALA A 28 3.09 2.46 -8.16
C ALA A 28 3.24 1.89 -9.58
N PHE A 29 2.14 1.48 -10.22
CA PHE A 29 2.16 1.01 -11.62
C PHE A 29 2.48 2.12 -12.64
N GLN A 30 2.11 3.36 -12.35
CA GLN A 30 2.45 4.51 -13.20
C GLN A 30 3.95 4.77 -13.21
N VAL A 31 4.63 4.68 -12.05
CA VAL A 31 6.05 5.04 -11.93
C VAL A 31 7.01 3.85 -12.07
N GLY A 32 6.53 2.60 -11.98
CA GLY A 32 7.37 1.40 -11.97
C GLY A 32 7.22 0.51 -13.21
N LYS A 33 8.31 -0.17 -13.60
CA LYS A 33 8.29 -1.27 -14.58
C LYS A 33 7.87 -2.59 -13.94
N LYS A 34 8.33 -2.86 -12.71
CA LYS A 34 7.87 -3.94 -11.81
C LYS A 34 7.46 -3.33 -10.46
N VAL A 35 6.37 -3.83 -9.85
CA VAL A 35 5.90 -3.37 -8.54
C VAL A 35 5.96 -4.49 -7.50
N ILE A 36 6.62 -4.25 -6.37
CA ILE A 36 6.57 -5.12 -5.20
C ILE A 36 5.52 -4.54 -4.24
N ILE A 37 4.47 -5.32 -3.96
CA ILE A 37 3.38 -4.92 -3.06
C ILE A 37 3.51 -5.69 -1.76
N GLY A 38 3.92 -5.00 -0.72
CA GLY A 38 4.02 -5.55 0.62
C GLY A 38 2.67 -5.60 1.32
N VAL A 39 2.25 -6.78 1.76
CA VAL A 39 1.01 -6.99 2.52
C VAL A 39 1.38 -7.37 3.95
N SER A 40 0.94 -6.59 4.95
CA SER A 40 1.22 -6.89 6.35
C SER A 40 0.69 -8.25 6.77
N SER A 41 1.45 -9.03 7.52
CA SER A 41 0.95 -10.24 8.19
C SER A 41 -0.14 -9.91 9.20
N ASP A 42 -0.92 -10.93 9.59
CA ASP A 42 -2.00 -10.75 10.55
C ASP A 42 -1.43 -10.31 11.91
N GLU A 43 -0.31 -10.91 12.32
CA GLU A 43 0.41 -10.60 13.55
C GLU A 43 0.93 -9.16 13.52
N PHE A 44 1.56 -8.76 12.41
CA PHE A 44 2.11 -7.42 12.28
C PHE A 44 1.01 -6.35 12.26
N ALA A 45 -0.08 -6.59 11.54
CA ALA A 45 -1.22 -5.68 11.51
C ALA A 45 -1.89 -5.54 12.88
N LYS A 46 -2.09 -6.65 13.61
CA LYS A 46 -2.63 -6.63 14.98
C LYS A 46 -1.70 -5.90 15.94
N LYS A 47 -0.38 -6.11 15.85
CA LYS A 47 0.63 -5.38 16.64
C LYS A 47 0.58 -3.87 16.40
N ARG A 48 0.13 -3.44 15.21
CA ARG A 48 -0.13 -2.03 14.87
C ARG A 48 -1.51 -1.52 15.30
N GLY A 49 -2.23 -2.28 16.13
CA GLY A 49 -3.55 -1.92 16.65
C GLY A 49 -4.67 -2.05 15.62
N LYS A 50 -4.43 -2.68 14.46
CA LYS A 50 -5.47 -2.91 13.46
C LYS A 50 -6.32 -4.12 13.87
N ARG A 51 -7.64 -3.92 13.90
CA ARG A 51 -8.61 -5.02 13.87
C ARG A 51 -8.74 -5.45 12.41
N LEU A 52 -8.74 -6.76 12.14
CA LEU A 52 -8.81 -7.31 10.79
C LEU A 52 -10.14 -8.04 10.61
N ASN A 53 -10.76 -7.87 9.44
CA ASN A 53 -11.89 -8.69 9.01
C ASN A 53 -11.42 -9.92 8.22
N HIS A 54 -10.31 -9.78 7.49
CA HIS A 54 -9.78 -10.79 6.59
C HIS A 54 -8.41 -11.27 7.04
N LYS A 55 -8.16 -12.59 6.93
CA LYS A 55 -6.85 -13.19 7.13
C LYS A 55 -5.89 -12.78 6.02
N PHE A 56 -4.58 -12.96 6.24
CA PHE A 56 -3.55 -12.60 5.27
C PHE A 56 -3.83 -13.12 3.86
N ASP A 57 -4.16 -14.41 3.72
CA ASP A 57 -4.40 -15.01 2.41
C ASP A 57 -5.64 -14.43 1.71
N GLU A 58 -6.71 -14.14 2.46
CA GLU A 58 -7.92 -13.50 1.94
C GLU A 58 -7.65 -12.08 1.46
N ARG A 59 -6.84 -11.30 2.21
CA ARG A 59 -6.42 -9.95 1.83
C ARG A 59 -5.56 -9.97 0.56
N VAL A 60 -4.66 -10.94 0.44
CA VAL A 60 -3.85 -11.14 -0.77
C VAL A 60 -4.74 -11.47 -1.98
N GLU A 61 -5.70 -12.38 -1.82
CA GLU A 61 -6.62 -12.74 -2.91
C GLU A 61 -7.54 -11.57 -3.31
N ASN A 62 -8.05 -10.81 -2.35
CA ASN A 62 -8.84 -9.61 -2.61
C ASN A 62 -8.02 -8.53 -3.34
N LEU A 63 -6.76 -8.35 -2.94
CA LEU A 63 -5.83 -7.45 -3.62
C LEU A 63 -5.55 -7.88 -5.06
N LYS A 64 -5.28 -9.18 -5.31
CA LYS A 64 -5.08 -9.72 -6.66
C LYS A 64 -6.31 -9.53 -7.54
N LYS A 65 -7.51 -9.78 -7.00
CA LYS A 65 -8.78 -9.55 -7.71
C LYS A 65 -8.95 -8.09 -8.11
N MET A 66 -8.66 -7.15 -7.20
CA MET A 66 -8.67 -5.72 -7.50
C MET A 66 -7.66 -5.38 -8.60
N ILE A 67 -6.41 -5.84 -8.47
CA ILE A 67 -5.38 -5.55 -9.47
C ILE A 67 -5.77 -6.06 -10.86
N LYS A 68 -6.26 -7.31 -10.93
CA LYS A 68 -6.71 -7.92 -12.19
C LYS A 68 -7.86 -7.13 -12.84
N LYS A 69 -8.75 -6.57 -12.03
CA LYS A 69 -9.90 -5.77 -12.50
C LYS A 69 -9.47 -4.39 -13.01
N GLU A 70 -8.60 -3.71 -12.27
CA GLU A 70 -8.28 -2.29 -12.51
C GLU A 70 -7.05 -2.08 -13.43
N PHE A 71 -6.09 -3.03 -13.45
CA PHE A 71 -4.81 -2.86 -14.14
C PHE A 71 -4.52 -4.03 -15.09
N ARG A 72 -4.67 -3.80 -16.41
CA ARG A 72 -4.32 -4.78 -17.44
C ARG A 72 -2.80 -4.96 -17.52
N ASN A 73 -2.33 -6.20 -17.65
CA ASN A 73 -0.91 -6.56 -17.82
C ASN A 73 0.02 -6.01 -16.71
N ALA A 74 -0.46 -5.96 -15.46
CA ALA A 74 0.34 -5.52 -14.33
C ALA A 74 1.50 -6.48 -14.05
N ASN A 75 2.73 -5.97 -14.03
CA ASN A 75 3.91 -6.71 -13.60
C ASN A 75 4.17 -6.44 -12.12
N TYR A 76 3.79 -7.39 -11.26
CA TYR A 76 3.93 -7.24 -9.82
C TYR A 76 4.25 -8.53 -9.09
N GLU A 77 4.72 -8.35 -7.86
CA GLU A 77 4.97 -9.41 -6.89
C GLU A 77 4.35 -9.01 -5.56
N ILE A 78 3.76 -9.97 -4.85
CA ILE A 78 3.23 -9.75 -3.50
C ILE A 78 4.22 -10.34 -2.50
N ALA A 79 4.61 -9.53 -1.52
CA ALA A 79 5.50 -9.95 -0.44
C ALA A 79 4.80 -9.82 0.91
N LYS A 80 4.91 -10.85 1.76
CA LYS A 80 4.46 -10.77 3.15
C LYS A 80 5.35 -9.83 3.94
N LEU A 81 4.75 -8.97 4.77
CA LEU A 81 5.46 -8.06 5.65
C LEU A 81 5.20 -8.40 7.12
N ASP A 82 6.20 -8.96 7.79
CA ASP A 82 6.21 -9.17 9.24
C ASP A 82 6.81 -7.97 10.01
N GLY A 83 7.15 -6.89 9.28
CA GLY A 83 7.70 -5.64 9.81
C GLY A 83 7.37 -4.44 8.90
N ASP A 84 7.91 -3.25 9.22
CA ASP A 84 7.61 -2.03 8.46
C ASP A 84 8.05 -2.08 6.99
N PHE A 85 9.10 -2.85 6.72
CA PHE A 85 9.69 -2.95 5.40
C PHE A 85 10.14 -4.40 5.17
N GLY A 86 9.77 -4.95 4.03
CA GLY A 86 10.14 -6.30 3.60
C GLY A 86 11.30 -6.25 2.61
N PRO A 87 11.18 -6.88 1.42
CA PRO A 87 12.24 -6.92 0.41
C PRO A 87 12.79 -5.54 0.04
N ALA A 88 11.99 -4.47 0.18
CA ALA A 88 12.40 -3.10 -0.10
C ALA A 88 13.66 -2.62 0.67
N VAL A 89 13.97 -3.20 1.83
CA VAL A 89 15.19 -2.86 2.59
C VAL A 89 16.44 -3.52 2.02
N THR A 90 16.28 -4.66 1.33
CA THR A 90 17.38 -5.55 0.95
C THR A 90 17.62 -5.61 -0.55
N THR A 91 16.62 -5.26 -1.37
CA THR A 91 16.72 -5.30 -2.83
C THR A 91 17.32 -3.99 -3.36
N ASP A 92 18.50 -4.08 -3.98
CA ASP A 92 19.19 -2.92 -4.55
C ASP A 92 18.46 -2.32 -5.76
N GLU A 93 17.72 -3.14 -6.51
CA GLU A 93 16.95 -2.74 -7.69
C GLU A 93 15.75 -1.82 -7.38
N VAL A 94 15.32 -1.74 -6.12
CA VAL A 94 14.21 -0.87 -5.71
C VAL A 94 14.68 0.58 -5.78
N GLY A 95 14.14 1.33 -6.76
CA GLY A 95 14.47 2.73 -6.99
C GLY A 95 13.52 3.70 -6.29
N ALA A 96 12.29 3.29 -6.02
CA ALA A 96 11.29 4.14 -5.37
C ALA A 96 10.37 3.39 -4.40
N LEU A 97 9.94 4.09 -3.36
CA LEU A 97 8.87 3.70 -2.43
C LEU A 97 7.66 4.62 -2.65
N VAL A 98 6.54 4.04 -3.06
CA VAL A 98 5.25 4.73 -3.10
C VAL A 98 4.54 4.51 -1.77
N ALA A 99 4.19 5.60 -1.09
CA ALA A 99 3.55 5.57 0.23
C ALA A 99 2.39 6.57 0.28
N SER A 100 1.39 6.32 1.14
CA SER A 100 0.37 7.32 1.44
C SER A 100 0.97 8.51 2.19
N SER A 101 0.31 9.67 2.18
CA SER A 101 0.73 10.81 3.01
C SER A 101 0.90 10.45 4.50
N GLU A 102 0.08 9.52 5.02
CA GLU A 102 0.19 8.97 6.39
C GLU A 102 1.52 8.22 6.61
N THR A 103 1.93 7.42 5.61
CA THR A 103 3.09 6.52 5.75
C THR A 103 4.36 7.08 5.13
N ARG A 104 4.33 8.28 4.53
CA ARG A 104 5.49 8.93 3.90
C ARG A 104 6.70 9.01 4.82
N ILE A 105 6.50 9.23 6.12
CA ILE A 105 7.58 9.32 7.10
C ILE A 105 8.41 8.02 7.18
N LYS A 106 7.79 6.86 6.88
CA LYS A 106 8.47 5.58 6.80
C LYS A 106 9.52 5.54 5.70
N GLY A 107 9.39 6.32 4.64
CA GLY A 107 10.42 6.41 3.60
C GLY A 107 11.78 6.93 4.11
N ARG A 108 11.76 7.87 5.08
CA ARG A 108 13.00 8.32 5.74
C ARG A 108 13.65 7.20 6.55
N LEU A 109 12.83 6.43 7.27
CA LEU A 109 13.30 5.28 8.04
C LEU A 109 13.87 4.19 7.13
N LEU A 110 13.21 3.89 6.00
CA LEU A 110 13.72 2.98 4.98
C LEU A 110 15.10 3.39 4.49
N ASN A 111 15.28 4.66 4.10
CA ASN A 111 16.57 5.14 3.59
C ASN A 111 17.68 5.07 4.65
N ARG A 112 17.37 5.30 5.93
CA ARG A 112 18.31 5.07 7.03
C ARG A 112 18.71 3.59 7.14
N MET A 113 17.75 2.66 7.00
CA MET A 113 18.01 1.22 7.03
C MET A 113 18.84 0.77 5.82
N ARG A 114 18.56 1.31 4.63
CA ARG A 114 19.32 1.04 3.40
C ARG A 114 20.76 1.55 3.49
N ALA A 115 20.97 2.76 4.00
CA ALA A 115 22.30 3.32 4.21
C ALA A 115 23.17 2.44 5.15
N LYS A 116 22.58 1.91 6.23
CA LYS A 116 23.28 0.96 7.13
C LYS A 116 23.70 -0.34 6.45
N LYS A 117 23.08 -0.70 5.33
CA LYS A 117 23.39 -1.89 4.52
C LYS A 117 24.22 -1.56 3.27
N GLY A 118 24.68 -0.32 3.11
CA GLY A 118 25.42 0.12 1.92
C GLY A 118 24.57 0.23 0.65
N LEU A 119 23.24 0.25 0.77
CA LEU A 119 22.31 0.34 -0.36
C LEU A 119 21.97 1.79 -0.68
N LYS A 120 21.75 2.09 -1.96
CA LYS A 120 21.35 3.42 -2.43
C LYS A 120 19.98 3.82 -1.84
N PRO A 121 19.77 5.09 -1.46
CA PRO A 121 18.46 5.55 -1.02
C PRO A 121 17.42 5.40 -2.15
N VAL A 122 16.17 5.16 -1.77
CA VAL A 122 15.03 5.18 -2.70
C VAL A 122 14.38 6.54 -2.74
N GLU A 123 13.79 6.90 -3.87
CA GLU A 123 12.88 8.04 -3.97
C GLU A 123 11.57 7.74 -3.24
N VAL A 124 11.08 8.67 -2.42
CA VAL A 124 9.83 8.50 -1.67
C VAL A 124 8.73 9.32 -2.34
N ILE A 125 7.80 8.62 -2.99
CA ILE A 125 6.68 9.23 -3.72
C ILE A 125 5.43 9.14 -2.85
N ALA A 126 4.92 10.29 -2.43
CA ALA A 126 3.73 10.37 -1.59
C ALA A 126 2.47 10.44 -2.45
N VAL A 127 1.47 9.64 -2.11
CA VAL A 127 0.12 9.68 -2.66
C VAL A 127 -0.80 10.33 -1.65
N GLU A 128 -1.50 11.38 -2.08
CA GLU A 128 -2.51 12.02 -1.24
C GLU A 128 -3.63 11.04 -0.88
N MET A 129 -4.11 11.15 0.35
CA MET A 129 -5.21 10.31 0.80
C MET A 129 -6.49 10.70 0.07
N VAL A 130 -7.11 9.72 -0.58
CA VAL A 130 -8.46 9.88 -1.14
C VAL A 130 -9.43 10.15 0.02
N ARG A 131 -10.31 11.13 -0.18
CA ARG A 131 -11.32 11.54 0.81
C ARG A 131 -12.66 10.86 0.48
N ALA A 132 -13.42 10.55 1.53
CA ALA A 132 -14.81 10.16 1.47
C ALA A 132 -15.70 11.39 1.23
N GLU A 133 -17.01 11.18 1.05
CA GLU A 133 -18.02 12.22 0.79
C GLU A 133 -18.05 13.30 1.88
N ASP A 134 -17.77 12.93 3.12
CA ASP A 134 -17.67 13.85 4.27
C ASP A 134 -16.34 14.61 4.36
N GLY A 135 -15.47 14.47 3.35
CA GLY A 135 -14.15 15.08 3.32
C GLY A 135 -13.11 14.41 4.22
N SER A 136 -13.48 13.41 5.02
CA SER A 136 -12.53 12.67 5.85
C SER A 136 -11.79 11.59 5.04
N PRO A 137 -10.58 11.16 5.43
CA PRO A 137 -9.83 10.16 4.67
C PRO A 137 -10.55 8.80 4.54
N MET A 138 -10.34 8.12 3.41
CA MET A 138 -10.73 6.73 3.22
C MET A 138 -9.94 5.80 4.16
N SER A 139 -10.62 4.84 4.78
CA SER A 139 -9.98 3.86 5.67
C SER A 139 -10.80 2.59 5.79
N SER A 140 -10.15 1.41 5.73
CA SER A 140 -10.79 0.11 6.00
C SER A 140 -11.51 0.05 7.35
N THR A 141 -11.08 0.84 8.34
CA THR A 141 -11.76 0.87 9.64
C THR A 141 -13.17 1.45 9.53
N ARG A 142 -13.33 2.53 8.76
CA ARG A 142 -14.62 3.21 8.56
C ARG A 142 -15.58 2.34 7.75
N ILE A 143 -15.05 1.62 6.77
CA ILE A 143 -15.83 0.64 6.00
C ILE A 143 -16.32 -0.49 6.90
N ARG A 144 -15.42 -1.05 7.73
CA ARG A 144 -15.75 -2.13 8.66
C ARG A 144 -16.84 -1.76 9.66
N VAL A 145 -16.83 -0.54 10.20
CA VAL A 145 -17.87 -0.11 11.16
C VAL A 145 -19.13 0.41 10.48
N GLY A 146 -19.20 0.35 9.15
CA GLY A 146 -20.37 0.76 8.36
C GLY A 146 -20.57 2.28 8.31
N GLU A 147 -19.50 3.08 8.45
CA GLU A 147 -19.58 4.54 8.27
C GLU A 147 -19.62 4.91 6.78
N ILE A 148 -18.83 4.22 5.95
CA ILE A 148 -18.70 4.49 4.51
C ILE A 148 -18.62 3.21 3.67
N ASP A 149 -18.99 3.28 2.39
CA ASP A 149 -18.72 2.20 1.44
C ASP A 149 -17.27 2.26 0.89
N GLY A 150 -16.86 1.26 0.09
CA GLY A 150 -15.53 1.21 -0.52
C GLY A 150 -15.24 2.34 -1.53
N GLY A 151 -16.28 3.05 -1.98
CA GLY A 151 -16.20 4.24 -2.83
C GLY A 151 -16.12 5.55 -2.05
N GLY A 152 -16.39 5.52 -0.74
CA GLY A 152 -16.38 6.69 0.14
C GLY A 152 -17.74 7.35 0.36
N ARG A 153 -18.85 6.71 -0.05
CA ARG A 153 -20.21 7.21 0.23
C ARG A 153 -20.59 6.96 1.68
N LEU A 154 -21.26 7.92 2.31
CA LEU A 154 -21.74 7.76 3.69
C LEU A 154 -22.85 6.72 3.76
N LEU A 155 -22.67 5.72 4.62
CA LEU A 155 -23.71 4.75 4.95
C LEU A 155 -24.48 5.32 6.15
N LYS A 156 -25.61 6.00 5.88
CA LYS A 156 -26.46 6.55 6.94
C LYS A 156 -26.81 5.45 7.95
N ARG A 157 -26.51 5.69 9.24
CA ARG A 157 -27.15 4.95 10.33
C ARG A 157 -28.65 5.20 10.25
N ARG A 158 -29.43 4.14 10.00
CA ARG A 158 -30.85 4.12 10.36
C ARG A 158 -31.00 4.02 11.87
#